data_AF-A0A352UBY4-F1
#
_entry.id   AF-A0A352UBY4-F1
#
_cell.length_a   1.000
_cell.length_b   1.000
_cell.length_c   1.000
_cell.angle_alpha   90.00
_cell.angle_beta   90.00
_cell.angle_gamma   90.00
#
_symmetry.space_group_name_H-M   'P 1'
#
loop_
_entity.id
_entity.type
_entity.pdbx_description
1 polymer ?
#
loop_
_entity_poly.entity_id
_entity_poly.type
_entity_poly.pdbx_seq_one_letter_code
_entity_poly.pdbx_strand_id
1 'polypeptide(L)'
;CTMLLADMGADVVKVEKPGGGDDTRRMGPPFINGESAAFLGINRNKRSVVVDLKAEEGVELVKRMASKSDVFVQNFRPGSLERMGLGYEQL
;
A
#
# COMPACT_ATOMS: atom_id res chain seq x y z
N CYS A 1 4.96 -7.11 -7.53
CA CYS A 1 5.69 -6.10 -8.33
C CYS A 1 6.51 -5.15 -7.45
N THR A 2 5.91 -4.37 -6.55
CA THR A 2 6.58 -3.25 -5.85
C THR A 2 7.76 -3.62 -4.96
N MET A 3 7.87 -4.88 -4.51
CA MET A 3 9.08 -5.34 -3.80
C MET A 3 10.31 -5.36 -4.71
N LEU A 4 10.17 -5.78 -5.98
CA LEU A 4 11.28 -5.75 -6.92
C LEU A 4 11.72 -4.31 -7.22
N LEU A 5 10.78 -3.37 -7.29
CA LEU A 5 11.12 -1.94 -7.46
C LEU A 5 11.92 -1.42 -6.27
N ALA A 6 11.50 -1.75 -5.04
CA ALA A 6 12.22 -1.38 -3.83
C ALA A 6 13.61 -2.03 -3.78
N ASP A 7 13.73 -3.31 -4.15
CA ASP A 7 15.00 -4.04 -4.23
C ASP A 7 15.96 -3.42 -5.27
N MET A 8 15.43 -2.79 -6.33
CA MET A 8 16.19 -2.06 -7.35
C MET A 8 16.46 -0.59 -6.99
N GLY A 9 16.14 -0.15 -5.77
CA GLY A 9 16.48 1.18 -5.25
C GLY A 9 15.38 2.23 -5.33
N ALA A 10 14.15 1.87 -5.72
CA ALA A 10 13.02 2.79 -5.65
C ALA A 10 12.61 3.04 -4.19
N ASP A 11 12.29 4.28 -3.84
CA ASP A 11 11.65 4.61 -2.56
C ASP A 11 10.16 4.27 -2.63
N VAL A 12 9.80 3.12 -2.04
CA VAL A 12 8.43 2.61 -2.08
C VAL A 12 7.72 2.86 -0.76
N VAL A 13 6.66 3.66 -0.79
CA VAL A 13 5.76 3.87 0.35
C VAL A 13 4.49 3.04 0.15
N LYS A 14 4.25 2.09 1.06
CA LYS A 14 3.05 1.27 1.11
C LYS A 14 1.97 2.00 1.91
N VAL A 15 0.85 2.33 1.27
CA VAL A 15 -0.35 2.87 1.94
C VAL A 15 -1.22 1.71 2.42
N GLU A 16 -1.49 1.65 3.72
CA GLU A 16 -2.20 0.55 4.37
C GLU A 16 -3.47 1.01 5.10
N LYS A 17 -4.48 0.14 5.17
CA LYS A 17 -5.73 0.41 5.88
C LYS A 17 -5.52 0.40 7.41
N PRO A 18 -6.30 1.18 8.18
CA PRO A 18 -6.38 1.03 9.64
C PRO A 18 -6.82 -0.38 10.05
N GLY A 19 -6.56 -0.76 11.31
CA GLY A 19 -7.04 -2.03 11.85
C GLY A 19 -6.30 -3.26 11.33
N GLY A 20 -4.98 -3.13 11.10
CA GLY A 20 -4.11 -4.27 10.82
C GLY A 20 -3.52 -4.31 9.41
N GLY A 21 -3.66 -3.26 8.62
CA GLY A 21 -2.92 -3.06 7.36
C GLY A 21 -3.16 -4.15 6.31
N ASP A 22 -2.11 -4.47 5.55
CA ASP A 22 -2.12 -5.54 4.54
C ASP A 22 -2.52 -6.88 5.14
N ASP A 23 -3.38 -7.62 4.45
CA ASP A 23 -3.88 -8.90 4.93
C ASP A 23 -2.77 -9.96 5.08
N THR A 24 -1.68 -9.83 4.33
CA THR A 24 -0.50 -10.70 4.46
C THR A 24 0.20 -10.56 5.80
N ARG A 25 0.01 -9.46 6.57
CA ARG A 25 0.51 -9.34 7.95
C ARG A 25 0.00 -10.43 8.88
N ARG A 26 -1.16 -11.02 8.56
CA ARG A 26 -1.77 -12.13 9.31
C ARG A 26 -1.63 -13.48 8.61
N MET A 27 -1.01 -13.53 7.44
CA MET A 27 -0.87 -14.76 6.67
C MET A 27 0.26 -15.60 7.26
N GLY A 28 -0.08 -16.77 7.78
CA GLY A 28 0.87 -17.71 8.36
C GLY A 28 0.18 -19.04 8.69
N PRO A 29 0.92 -20.02 9.26
CA PRO A 29 2.35 -19.99 9.59
C PRO A 29 3.31 -20.00 8.37
N PRO A 30 4.62 -19.68 8.54
CA PRO A 30 5.30 -19.39 9.80
C PRO A 30 5.26 -17.90 10.20
N PHE A 31 5.33 -17.68 11.52
CA PHE A 31 5.54 -16.37 12.12
C PHE A 31 6.96 -16.29 12.68
N ILE A 32 7.67 -15.19 12.40
CA ILE A 32 9.03 -14.92 12.87
C ILE A 32 8.92 -13.72 13.83
N ASN A 33 9.20 -13.94 15.11
CA ASN A 33 9.08 -12.89 16.15
C ASN A 33 7.70 -12.20 16.17
N GLY A 34 6.62 -12.95 15.92
CA GLY A 34 5.26 -12.42 15.87
C GLY A 34 4.84 -11.80 14.53
N GLU A 35 5.77 -11.68 13.58
CA GLU A 35 5.50 -11.14 12.25
C GLU A 35 5.29 -12.25 11.22
N SER A 36 4.36 -12.05 10.28
CA SER A 36 4.16 -12.99 9.16
C SER A 36 5.41 -13.06 8.29
N ALA A 37 5.96 -14.27 8.11
CA ALA A 37 7.05 -14.49 7.15
C ALA A 37 6.63 -14.13 5.72
N ALA A 38 5.35 -14.29 5.38
CA ALA A 38 4.83 -13.90 4.07
C ALA A 38 4.85 -12.39 3.88
N PHE A 39 4.41 -11.61 4.88
CA PHE A 39 4.48 -10.15 4.83
C PHE A 39 5.93 -9.67 4.70
N LEU A 40 6.83 -10.18 5.55
CA LEU A 40 8.25 -9.84 5.52
C LEU A 40 8.87 -10.17 4.16
N GLY A 41 8.54 -11.34 3.60
CA GLY A 41 9.07 -11.83 2.33
C GLY A 41 8.66 -10.99 1.10
N ILE A 42 7.51 -10.32 1.12
CA ILE A 42 7.01 -9.57 -0.05
C ILE A 42 6.91 -8.05 0.15
N ASN A 43 7.23 -7.54 1.35
CA ASN A 43 7.17 -6.11 1.68
C ASN A 43 8.46 -5.53 2.28
N ARG A 44 9.58 -6.27 2.29
CA ARG A 44 10.91 -5.70 2.60
C ARG A 44 11.24 -4.49 1.71
N ASN A 45 12.12 -3.62 2.20
CA ASN A 45 12.59 -2.37 1.56
C ASN A 45 11.50 -1.30 1.33
N LYS A 46 10.27 -1.51 1.80
CA LYS A 46 9.19 -0.52 1.71
C LYS A 46 9.01 0.21 3.03
N ARG A 47 8.75 1.51 2.97
CA ARG A 47 8.18 2.28 4.09
C ARG A 47 6.67 2.02 4.13
N SER A 48 6.05 2.20 5.30
CA SER A 48 4.61 2.00 5.46
C SER A 48 3.97 3.21 6.14
N VAL A 49 2.79 3.59 5.67
CA VAL A 49 1.92 4.59 6.29
C VAL A 49 0.49 4.07 6.32
N VAL A 50 -0.18 4.28 7.45
CA VAL A 50 -1.60 3.93 7.61
C VAL A 50 -2.44 5.12 7.19
N VAL A 51 -3.38 4.92 6.26
CA VAL A 51 -4.32 5.94 5.80
C VAL A 51 -5.71 5.34 5.69
N ASP A 52 -6.71 6.00 6.29
CA ASP A 52 -8.10 5.62 6.13
C ASP A 52 -8.69 6.20 4.82
N LEU A 53 -8.82 5.37 3.79
CA LEU A 53 -9.42 5.78 2.51
C LEU A 53 -10.94 5.93 2.55
N LYS A 54 -11.59 5.67 3.70
CA LYS A 54 -13.00 6.01 3.91
C LYS A 54 -13.20 7.46 4.33
N ALA A 55 -12.15 8.11 4.85
CA ALA A 55 -12.17 9.52 5.19
C ALA A 55 -11.73 10.36 3.99
N GLU A 56 -12.41 11.46 3.74
CA GLU A 56 -12.08 12.40 2.66
C GLU A 56 -10.63 12.91 2.79
N GLU A 57 -10.19 13.22 4.01
CA GLU A 57 -8.83 13.66 4.30
C GLU A 57 -7.77 12.60 3.95
N GLY A 58 -8.12 11.31 4.08
CA GLY A 58 -7.26 10.20 3.71
C GLY A 58 -7.12 10.05 2.20
N VAL A 59 -8.22 10.22 1.46
CA VAL A 59 -8.19 10.28 -0.01
C VAL A 59 -7.32 11.45 -0.49
N GLU A 60 -7.53 12.64 0.08
CA GLU A 60 -6.75 13.83 -0.28
C GLU A 60 -5.26 13.69 0.08
N LEU A 61 -4.94 13.02 1.19
CA LEU A 61 -3.56 12.68 1.52
C LEU A 61 -2.93 11.78 0.44
N VAL A 62 -3.63 10.73 0.00
CA VAL A 62 -3.11 9.83 -1.05
C VAL A 62 -2.94 10.58 -2.38
N LYS A 63 -3.87 11.46 -2.76
CA LYS A 63 -3.70 12.29 -3.96
C LYS A 63 -2.45 13.16 -3.89
N ARG A 64 -2.20 13.81 -2.75
CA ARG A 64 -0.97 14.62 -2.53
C ARG A 64 0.31 13.79 -2.55
N MET A 65 0.24 12.52 -2.11
CA MET A 65 1.37 11.60 -2.22
C MET A 65 1.59 11.18 -3.68
N ALA A 66 0.52 10.80 -4.38
CA ALA A 66 0.54 10.40 -5.78
C ALA A 66 1.08 11.52 -6.68
N SER A 67 0.68 12.78 -6.45
CA SER A 67 1.17 13.94 -7.21
C SER A 67 2.67 14.22 -7.06
N LYS A 68 3.34 13.56 -6.11
CA LYS A 68 4.79 13.64 -5.87
C LYS A 68 5.51 12.33 -6.16
N SER A 69 4.78 11.31 -6.62
CA SER A 69 5.30 9.96 -6.87
C SER A 69 5.44 9.74 -8.37
N ASP A 70 6.49 9.04 -8.79
CA ASP A 70 6.67 8.72 -10.21
C ASP A 70 5.69 7.63 -10.69
N VAL A 71 5.25 6.75 -9.80
CA VAL A 71 4.37 5.62 -10.13
C VAL A 71 3.39 5.35 -8.98
N PHE A 72 2.10 5.23 -9.31
CA PHE A 72 1.06 4.75 -8.41
C PHE A 72 0.67 3.30 -8.75
N VAL A 73 0.76 2.37 -7.79
CA VAL A 73 0.47 0.94 -8.01
C VAL A 73 -0.64 0.47 -7.08
N GLN A 74 -1.63 -0.21 -7.65
CA GLN A 74 -2.78 -0.73 -6.93
C GLN A 74 -3.21 -2.11 -7.46
N ASN A 75 -3.84 -2.92 -6.61
CA ASN A 75 -4.40 -4.22 -6.97
C ASN A 75 -5.79 -4.45 -6.36
N PHE A 76 -6.54 -3.38 -6.09
CA PHE A 76 -7.93 -3.46 -5.68
C PHE A 76 -8.80 -4.05 -6.79
N ARG A 77 -10.02 -4.47 -6.42
CA ARG A 77 -11.01 -4.91 -7.41
C ARG A 77 -11.32 -3.77 -8.40
N PRO A 78 -11.60 -4.09 -9.67
CA PRO A 78 -11.97 -3.08 -10.68
C PRO A 78 -13.05 -2.11 -10.17
N GLY A 79 -12.87 -0.81 -10.42
CA GLY A 79 -13.82 0.23 -10.01
C GLY A 79 -13.72 0.65 -8.53
N SER A 80 -12.88 0.01 -7.71
CA SER A 80 -12.84 0.32 -6.26
C SER A 80 -12.21 1.67 -5.97
N LEU A 81 -11.09 1.99 -6.60
CA LEU A 81 -10.40 3.27 -6.37
C LEU A 81 -11.09 4.42 -7.12
N GLU A 82 -11.70 4.16 -8.26
CA GLU A 82 -12.51 5.12 -9.01
C GLU A 82 -13.65 5.67 -8.14
N ARG A 83 -14.36 4.78 -7.42
CA ARG A 83 -15.39 5.18 -6.45
C ARG A 83 -14.85 5.98 -5.26
N MET A 84 -13.57 5.85 -4.96
CA MET A 84 -12.88 6.61 -3.90
C MET A 84 -12.21 7.88 -4.44
N GLY A 85 -12.32 8.19 -5.74
CA GLY A 85 -11.65 9.34 -6.35
C GLY A 85 -10.13 9.16 -6.51
N LEU A 86 -9.65 7.92 -6.58
CA LEU A 86 -8.24 7.52 -6.76
C LEU A 86 -8.05 6.68 -8.03
N GLY A 87 -8.96 6.81 -8.99
CA GLY A 87 -8.86 6.16 -10.30
C GLY A 87 -7.90 6.90 -11.23
N TYR A 88 -7.68 6.32 -12.41
CA TYR A 88 -6.72 6.84 -13.38
C TYR A 88 -7.00 8.29 -13.82
N GLU A 89 -8.27 8.64 -14.06
CA GLU A 89 -8.65 10.00 -14.48
C GLU A 89 -8.61 11.03 -13.33
N GLN A 90 -8.48 10.59 -12.08
CA GLN A 90 -8.49 11.45 -10.89
C GLN A 90 -7.11 11.69 -10.27
N LEU A 91 -6.08 10.97 -10.73
CA LEU A 91 -4.69 11.06 -10.24
C LEU A 91 -3.79 11.69 -11.31
#